data_AF-A0A935SBU1-F1
#
_entry.id   AF-A0A935SBU1-F1
#
_cell.length_a   1.000
_cell.length_b   1.000
_cell.length_c   1.000
_cell.angle_alpha   90.00
_cell.angle_beta   90.00
_cell.angle_gamma   90.00
#
_symmetry.space_group_name_H-M   'P 1'
#
loop_
_entity.id
_entity.type
_entity.pdbx_description
1 polymer ?
#
loop_
_entity_poly.entity_id
_entity_poly.type
_entity_poly.pdbx_seq_one_letter_code
_entity_poly.pdbx_strand_id
1 'polypeptide(L)'
;MSRRIILSAIAAVAAIGLSATTAAAQQSRVITNRSQRVVATYDFKGTRKAINFPMTVTVTDSAGTLVASTVLQGESIQRPLTVAVIESDLVLQGETPDGVLTLVLDKQADGTTPKVADGRWSLGREAGKLRVAAR
;
A
#
# COMPACT_ATOMS: atom_id res chain seq x y z
N MET A 1 -72.69 -19.91 -19.83
CA MET A 1 -72.69 -20.58 -18.51
C MET A 1 -72.02 -19.63 -17.51
N SER A 2 -72.77 -19.23 -16.49
CA SER A 2 -72.49 -18.15 -15.56
C SER A 2 -71.27 -18.35 -14.65
N ARG A 3 -70.60 -17.24 -14.27
CA ARG A 3 -70.02 -16.94 -12.94
C ARG A 3 -69.41 -15.52 -13.01
N ARG A 4 -70.04 -14.49 -12.42
CA ARG A 4 -70.16 -14.10 -11.00
C ARG A 4 -68.93 -13.34 -10.46
N ILE A 5 -69.14 -12.03 -10.23
CA ILE A 5 -68.80 -11.17 -9.06
C ILE A 5 -67.26 -11.08 -8.79
N ILE A 6 -66.61 -9.92 -8.62
CA ILE A 6 -66.65 -9.10 -7.39
C ILE A 6 -65.90 -7.78 -7.61
N LEU A 7 -66.61 -6.71 -7.25
CA LEU A 7 -66.24 -5.43 -6.64
C LEU A 7 -64.79 -4.93 -6.74
N SER A 8 -64.73 -3.74 -7.32
CA SER A 8 -63.69 -2.72 -7.24
C SER A 8 -63.32 -2.40 -5.79
N ALA A 9 -62.05 -2.59 -5.43
CA ALA A 9 -61.44 -2.01 -4.25
C ALA A 9 -60.42 -0.96 -4.70
N ILE A 10 -60.73 0.30 -4.43
CA ILE A 10 -59.83 1.44 -4.54
C ILE A 10 -58.93 1.36 -3.31
N ALA A 11 -57.62 1.19 -3.49
CA ALA A 11 -56.65 1.34 -2.42
C ALA A 11 -55.53 2.29 -2.86
N ALA A 12 -55.31 3.28 -2.01
CA ALA A 12 -54.57 4.49 -2.24
C ALA A 12 -53.09 4.27 -2.62
N VAL A 13 -52.61 5.17 -3.48
CA VAL A 13 -51.20 5.32 -3.83
C VAL A 13 -50.46 5.83 -2.60
N ALA A 14 -49.81 4.93 -1.86
CA ALA A 14 -48.74 5.31 -0.95
C ALA A 14 -47.45 5.40 -1.76
N ALA A 15 -47.07 6.62 -2.13
CA ALA A 15 -45.74 6.92 -2.65
C ALA A 15 -44.71 6.52 -1.59
N ILE A 16 -44.11 5.33 -1.75
CA ILE A 16 -42.95 4.94 -0.97
C ILE A 16 -41.80 5.77 -1.54
N GLY A 17 -41.58 6.93 -0.91
CA GLY A 17 -40.45 7.78 -1.16
C GLY A 17 -39.17 6.94 -1.13
N LEU A 18 -38.42 7.01 -2.22
CA LEU A 18 -37.07 6.50 -2.32
C LEU A 18 -36.25 7.08 -1.17
N SER A 19 -35.99 6.27 -0.18
CA SER A 19 -34.80 6.40 0.65
C SER A 19 -34.14 5.04 0.62
N ALA A 20 -33.57 4.73 -0.54
CA ALA A 20 -32.47 3.78 -0.62
C ALA A 20 -31.34 4.37 0.23
N THR A 21 -31.42 4.17 1.55
CA THR A 21 -30.28 4.33 2.44
C THR A 21 -29.28 3.32 1.95
N THR A 22 -28.34 3.80 1.15
CA THR A 22 -27.14 3.09 0.72
C THR A 22 -26.30 2.79 1.96
N ALA A 23 -26.71 1.77 2.73
CA ALA A 23 -25.91 1.12 3.76
C ALA A 23 -24.70 0.36 3.16
N ALA A 24 -24.30 0.69 1.93
CA ALA A 24 -23.15 0.15 1.21
C ALA A 24 -21.97 1.15 1.15
N ALA A 25 -22.07 2.32 1.79
CA ALA A 25 -20.97 3.30 1.81
C ALA A 25 -20.08 3.20 3.07
N GLN A 26 -20.48 2.44 4.09
CA GLN A 26 -19.75 2.39 5.38
C GLN A 26 -19.08 1.05 5.67
N GLN A 27 -19.23 0.05 4.80
CA GLN A 27 -18.53 -1.24 4.90
C GLN A 27 -17.25 -1.33 4.06
N SER A 28 -16.99 -0.36 3.18
CA SER A 28 -15.71 -0.30 2.44
C SER A 28 -14.60 0.44 3.18
N ARG A 29 -14.86 1.00 4.37
CA ARG A 29 -13.82 1.66 5.19
C ARG A 29 -13.22 0.78 6.29
N VAL A 30 -13.78 -0.43 6.50
CA VAL A 30 -13.31 -1.39 7.53
C VAL A 30 -12.96 -2.76 6.93
N ILE A 31 -12.79 -2.84 5.59
CA ILE A 31 -12.15 -3.98 4.90
C ILE A 31 -10.93 -3.46 4.14
N THR A 32 -10.06 -2.71 4.81
CA THR A 32 -8.69 -2.42 4.35
C THR A 32 -7.81 -2.25 5.58
N ASN A 33 -7.77 -3.23 6.49
CA ASN A 33 -6.77 -3.22 7.58
C ASN A 33 -6.64 -4.52 8.40
N ARG A 34 -6.94 -5.70 7.83
CA ARG A 34 -6.62 -6.98 8.50
C ARG A 34 -5.73 -7.91 7.69
N SER A 35 -5.65 -7.73 6.37
CA SER A 35 -4.80 -8.55 5.51
C SER A 35 -3.38 -7.97 5.35
N GLN A 36 -3.22 -6.67 5.57
CA GLN A 36 -1.98 -5.94 5.35
C GLN A 36 -1.39 -5.48 6.68
N ARG A 37 -0.38 -6.20 7.16
CA ARG A 37 0.36 -5.86 8.38
C ARG A 37 1.65 -5.17 8.01
N VAL A 38 1.86 -3.93 8.45
CA VAL A 38 3.16 -3.27 8.29
C VAL A 38 4.22 -4.06 9.06
N VAL A 39 5.27 -4.48 8.35
CA VAL A 39 6.39 -5.26 8.91
C VAL A 39 7.52 -4.31 9.29
N ALA A 40 7.84 -3.36 8.42
CA ALA A 40 8.90 -2.39 8.65
C ALA A 40 8.64 -1.09 7.89
N THR A 41 9.11 0.02 8.46
CA THR A 41 9.14 1.32 7.78
C THR A 41 10.54 1.89 7.88
N TYR A 42 11.17 2.14 6.74
CA TYR A 42 12.50 2.72 6.63
C TYR A 42 12.41 4.17 6.21
N ASP A 43 13.02 5.06 6.99
CA ASP A 43 13.11 6.48 6.69
C ASP A 43 14.49 6.81 6.10
N PHE A 44 14.48 7.49 4.96
CA PHE A 44 15.66 7.89 4.20
C PHE A 44 15.71 9.42 4.03
N LYS A 45 14.96 10.18 4.82
CA LYS A 45 14.89 11.64 4.70
C LYS A 45 16.27 12.27 4.85
N GLY A 46 16.60 13.17 3.91
CA GLY A 46 17.85 13.91 3.93
C GLY A 46 19.05 13.13 3.39
N THR A 47 18.90 11.87 2.96
CA THR A 47 20.01 11.08 2.43
C THR A 47 20.54 11.65 1.11
N ARG A 48 19.65 12.03 0.16
CA ARG A 48 20.05 12.56 -1.16
C ARG A 48 19.00 13.47 -1.79
N LYS A 49 19.25 14.78 -1.85
CA LYS A 49 18.32 15.78 -2.40
C LYS A 49 18.33 15.93 -3.93
N ALA A 50 19.36 15.41 -4.61
CA ALA A 50 19.61 15.70 -6.03
C ALA A 50 19.02 14.67 -7.01
N ILE A 51 18.53 13.53 -6.51
CA ILE A 51 17.92 12.44 -7.30
C ILE A 51 16.57 12.09 -6.68
N ASN A 52 15.64 11.48 -7.43
CA ASN A 52 14.33 11.03 -6.91
C ASN A 52 14.52 9.79 -6.00
N PHE A 53 15.30 9.95 -4.94
CA PHE A 53 15.58 8.93 -3.96
C PHE A 53 14.36 8.69 -3.07
N PRO A 54 14.14 7.44 -2.60
CA PRO A 54 13.14 7.17 -1.57
C PRO A 54 13.29 8.08 -0.36
N MET A 55 12.20 8.68 0.12
CA MET A 55 12.13 9.32 1.44
C MET A 55 11.70 8.33 2.51
N THR A 56 10.77 7.45 2.17
CA THR A 56 10.21 6.47 3.09
C THR A 56 9.86 5.22 2.31
N VAL A 57 10.25 4.07 2.84
CA VAL A 57 9.91 2.76 2.29
C VAL A 57 9.15 1.97 3.34
N THR A 58 7.94 1.56 3.02
CA THR A 58 7.09 0.76 3.90
C THR A 58 6.96 -0.64 3.33
N VAL A 59 7.36 -1.63 4.13
CA VAL A 59 7.22 -3.06 3.83
C VAL A 59 6.05 -3.60 4.64
N THR A 60 5.15 -4.29 3.95
CA THR A 60 3.90 -4.80 4.47
C THR A 60 3.79 -6.27 4.11
N ASP A 61 3.38 -7.10 5.07
CA ASP A 61 2.93 -8.45 4.81
C ASP A 61 1.46 -8.41 4.41
N SER A 62 1.17 -8.84 3.18
CA SER A 62 -0.17 -8.95 2.63
C SER A 62 -0.50 -10.42 2.40
N ALA A 63 -1.19 -11.05 3.35
CA ALA A 63 -1.54 -12.47 3.32
C ALA A 63 -0.34 -13.42 3.11
N GLY A 64 0.78 -13.17 3.81
CA GLY A 64 2.00 -13.97 3.70
C GLY A 64 2.91 -13.61 2.52
N THR A 65 2.54 -12.58 1.74
CA THR A 65 3.39 -12.02 0.68
C THR A 65 3.91 -10.66 1.12
N LEU A 66 5.23 -10.51 1.17
CA LEU A 66 5.84 -9.21 1.40
C LEU A 66 5.66 -8.32 0.16
N VAL A 67 5.08 -7.15 0.38
CA VAL A 67 4.96 -6.09 -0.60
C VAL A 67 5.57 -4.83 0.00
N ALA A 68 6.20 -4.01 -0.84
CA ALA A 68 6.78 -2.76 -0.39
C ALA A 68 6.26 -1.60 -1.22
N SER A 69 6.44 -0.42 -0.67
CA SER A 69 6.04 0.81 -1.30
C SER A 69 6.95 1.94 -0.88
N THR A 70 7.17 2.89 -1.76
CA THR A 70 8.04 4.03 -1.50
C THR A 70 7.37 5.34 -1.84
N VAL A 71 7.73 6.39 -1.11
CA VAL A 71 7.45 7.78 -1.51
C VAL A 71 8.78 8.39 -1.92
N LEU A 72 8.87 8.88 -3.16
CA LEU A 72 10.10 9.50 -3.68
C LEU A 72 10.22 10.94 -3.18
N GLN A 73 11.45 11.45 -3.16
CA GLN A 73 11.69 12.82 -2.79
C GLN A 73 11.05 13.80 -3.79
N GLY A 74 10.27 14.76 -3.28
CA GLY A 74 9.54 15.73 -4.10
C GLY A 74 8.19 15.21 -4.61
N GLU A 75 7.84 13.95 -4.33
CA GLU A 75 6.55 13.36 -4.67
C GLU A 75 5.70 13.10 -3.41
N SER A 76 4.38 13.14 -3.58
CA SER A 76 3.40 12.69 -2.58
C SER A 76 2.75 11.35 -2.94
N ILE A 77 3.16 10.75 -4.04
CA ILE A 77 2.57 9.52 -4.60
C ILE A 77 3.35 8.33 -4.07
N GLN A 78 2.62 7.31 -3.62
CA GLN A 78 3.18 6.03 -3.20
C GLN A 78 3.37 5.13 -4.42
N ARG A 79 4.60 4.66 -4.63
CA ARG A 79 4.96 3.75 -5.74
C ARG A 79 5.18 2.34 -5.21
N PRO A 80 4.65 1.30 -5.86
CA PRO A 80 4.88 -0.08 -5.45
C PRO A 80 6.33 -0.49 -5.69
N LEU A 81 6.85 -1.32 -4.80
CA LEU A 81 8.13 -2.00 -4.92
C LEU A 81 7.90 -3.51 -4.78
N THR A 82 8.57 -4.28 -5.64
CA THR A 82 8.70 -5.72 -5.49
C THR A 82 9.67 -6.01 -4.35
N VAL A 83 9.32 -7.00 -3.53
CA VAL A 83 10.15 -7.47 -2.41
C VAL A 83 10.64 -8.87 -2.71
N ALA A 84 11.93 -9.10 -2.54
CA ALA A 84 12.53 -10.41 -2.54
C ALA A 84 13.36 -10.58 -1.26
N VAL A 85 13.30 -11.77 -0.67
CA VAL A 85 14.17 -12.17 0.43
C VAL A 85 15.23 -13.08 -0.15
N ILE A 86 16.50 -12.69 -0.05
CA ILE A 86 17.64 -13.48 -0.50
C ILE A 86 18.51 -13.75 0.72
N GLU A 87 18.59 -15.01 1.13
CA GLU A 87 19.24 -15.40 2.39
C GLU A 87 18.64 -14.67 3.60
N SER A 88 19.34 -13.66 4.14
CA SER A 88 18.87 -12.80 5.23
C SER A 88 18.64 -11.35 4.78
N ASP A 89 18.87 -11.05 3.50
CA ASP A 89 18.80 -9.69 2.96
C ASP A 89 17.43 -9.44 2.35
N LEU A 90 16.94 -8.22 2.55
CA LEU A 90 15.71 -7.74 1.95
C LEU A 90 16.05 -6.91 0.71
N VAL A 91 15.67 -7.40 -0.46
CA VAL A 91 15.86 -6.72 -1.73
C VAL A 91 14.55 -6.10 -2.17
N LEU A 92 14.56 -4.78 -2.39
CA LEU A 92 13.41 -4.00 -2.81
C LEU A 92 13.70 -3.40 -4.18
N GLN A 93 12.82 -3.62 -5.14
CA GLN A 93 13.01 -3.14 -6.52
C GLN A 93 11.77 -2.47 -7.06
N GLY A 94 11.95 -1.40 -7.83
CA GLY A 94 10.85 -0.76 -8.54
C GLY A 94 11.30 0.30 -9.51
N GLU A 95 10.39 0.71 -10.38
CA GLU A 95 10.65 1.73 -11.39
C GLU A 95 10.45 3.13 -10.81
N THR A 96 11.36 4.03 -11.17
CA THR A 96 11.31 5.46 -10.86
C THR A 96 11.58 6.27 -12.12
N PRO A 97 11.28 7.58 -12.13
CA PRO A 97 11.63 8.44 -13.25
C PRO A 97 13.13 8.44 -13.60
N ASP A 98 14.02 8.21 -12.63
CA ASP A 98 15.48 8.15 -12.81
C ASP A 98 15.99 6.74 -13.19
N GLY A 99 15.09 5.77 -13.35
CA GLY A 99 15.40 4.38 -13.69
C GLY A 99 15.01 3.38 -12.61
N VAL A 100 15.55 2.17 -12.70
CA VAL A 100 15.27 1.11 -11.73
C VAL A 100 15.94 1.43 -10.40
N LEU A 101 15.14 1.52 -9.35
CA LEU A 101 15.58 1.54 -7.97
C LEU A 101 15.79 0.10 -7.51
N THR A 102 16.94 -0.17 -6.89
CA THR A 102 17.19 -1.36 -6.09
C THR A 102 17.72 -0.95 -4.74
N LEU A 103 17.09 -1.42 -3.68
CA LEU A 103 17.56 -1.31 -2.29
C LEU A 103 17.86 -2.71 -1.79
N VAL A 104 19.02 -2.89 -1.18
CA VAL A 104 19.41 -4.12 -0.49
C VAL A 104 19.62 -3.75 0.96
N LEU A 105 18.79 -4.30 1.84
CA LEU A 105 18.86 -4.08 3.28
C LEU A 105 19.46 -5.33 3.91
N ASP A 106 20.68 -5.20 4.42
CA ASP A 106 21.46 -6.34 4.87
C ASP A 106 20.89 -6.88 6.19
N LYS A 107 20.64 -8.20 6.26
CA LYS A 107 20.11 -8.89 7.46
C LYS A 107 18.76 -8.36 7.97
N GLN A 108 17.91 -7.87 7.07
CA GLN A 108 16.61 -7.25 7.43
C GLN A 108 15.39 -8.08 7.00
N ALA A 109 15.60 -9.31 6.51
CA ALA A 109 14.51 -10.21 6.12
C ALA A 109 13.53 -10.52 7.27
N ASP A 110 14.02 -10.57 8.52
CA ASP A 110 13.19 -10.93 9.68
C ASP A 110 12.22 -9.82 10.10
N GLY A 111 12.32 -8.61 9.53
CA GLY A 111 11.39 -7.51 9.77
C GLY A 111 11.39 -6.97 11.21
N THR A 112 12.29 -7.44 12.08
CA THR A 112 12.38 -7.04 13.49
C THR A 112 13.17 -5.75 13.70
N THR A 113 13.91 -5.30 12.69
CA THR A 113 14.77 -4.12 12.77
C THR A 113 14.15 -2.96 11.97
N PRO A 114 13.49 -1.99 12.63
CA PRO A 114 12.79 -0.90 11.95
C PRO A 114 13.73 0.20 11.40
N LYS A 115 15.05 -0.01 11.44
CA LYS A 115 16.06 0.93 10.93
C LYS A 115 17.04 0.18 10.04
N VAL A 116 17.36 0.75 8.88
CA VAL A 116 18.40 0.20 8.00
C VAL A 116 19.74 0.27 8.74
N ALA A 117 20.27 -0.87 9.17
CA ALA A 117 21.55 -0.95 9.88
C ALA A 117 22.73 -0.71 8.92
N ASP A 118 22.74 -1.48 7.84
CA ASP A 118 23.64 -1.36 6.71
C ASP A 118 22.90 -1.86 5.46
N GLY A 119 23.39 -1.47 4.28
CA GLY A 119 22.83 -1.93 3.03
C GLY A 119 23.48 -1.29 1.81
N ARG A 120 22.87 -1.51 0.67
CA ARG A 120 23.27 -0.93 -0.62
C ARG A 120 22.06 -0.42 -1.36
N TRP A 121 22.27 0.53 -2.24
CA TRP A 121 21.24 1.01 -3.14
C TRP A 121 21.83 1.28 -4.52
N SER A 122 20.97 1.19 -5.53
CA SER A 122 21.22 1.70 -6.86
C SER A 122 19.96 2.35 -7.44
N LEU A 123 20.13 3.40 -8.22
CA LEU A 123 19.07 4.11 -8.92
C LEU A 123 19.56 4.45 -10.33
N GLY A 124 19.09 3.71 -11.32
CA GLY A 124 19.60 3.83 -12.69
C GLY A 124 21.11 3.53 -12.74
N ARG A 125 21.94 4.56 -12.96
CA ARG A 125 23.41 4.45 -13.00
C ARG A 125 24.10 4.80 -11.69
N GLU A 126 23.35 5.36 -10.74
CA GLU A 126 23.86 5.79 -9.45
C GLU A 126 23.81 4.62 -8.47
N ALA A 127 24.83 4.50 -7.60
CA ALA A 127 24.86 3.46 -6.58
C ALA A 127 25.61 3.91 -5.33
N GLY A 128 25.36 3.24 -4.21
CA GLY A 128 26.07 3.52 -2.98
C GLY A 128 25.69 2.60 -1.82
N LYS A 129 26.23 2.92 -0.64
CA LYS A 129 25.90 2.23 0.60
C LYS A 129 24.78 2.95 1.33
N LEU A 130 23.89 2.19 1.94
CA LEU A 130 22.96 2.64 2.97
C LEU A 130 23.67 2.44 4.30
N ARG A 131 23.72 3.47 5.14
CA ARG A 131 24.26 3.38 6.49
C ARG A 131 23.35 4.17 7.41
N VAL A 132 23.24 3.74 8.66
CA VAL A 132 22.58 4.55 9.69
C VAL A 132 23.28 5.91 9.77
N ALA A 133 22.51 6.98 9.59
CA ALA A 133 22.92 8.27 10.14
C ALA A 133 22.83 8.12 11.66
N ALA A 134 23.98 7.95 12.33
CA ALA A 134 24.05 8.00 13.77
C ALA A 134 23.46 9.34 14.21
N ARG A 135 22.40 9.28 15.01
CA ARG A 135 21.83 10.46 15.66
C ARG A 135 22.38 10.52 17.07
#